data_AF-J3IH59-F1
#
_entry.id   AF-J3IH59-F1
#
_cell.length_a   1.000
_cell.length_b   1.000
_cell.length_c   1.000
_cell.angle_alpha   90.00
_cell.angle_beta   90.00
_cell.angle_gamma   90.00
#
_symmetry.space_group_name_H-M   'P 1'
#
loop_
_entity.id
_entity.type
_entity.pdbx_description
1 polymer ?
#
loop_
_entity_poly.entity_id
_entity_poly.type
_entity_poly.pdbx_seq_one_letter_code
_entity_poly.pdbx_strand_id
1 'polypeptide(L)'
;PAVTSITDSPDTTGVSLTAAGAVGEGGSITYTATLTNPAGTPVTVTLSNGSVITIEAGKTTGTVVVDTQANDVYVNGSTVTTTITSATGGNFENLVPSTTPAVTSITDSPDTTGLTLTATGSVVEGGSITYTATLSNPAGTPVTVTLSNGSVITIEAGKTSGTVVVDTPVNDVYVNGSTVTTTITGTTGGNFENLVPSTTPAVTTISDSVDATTVTLSTTDTAITEGGVIVYTATLSHEA
;
A
#
# COMPACT_ATOMS: atom_id res chain seq x y z
N PRO A 1 -3.87 70.64 -50.50
CA PRO A 1 -3.08 69.41 -50.29
C PRO A 1 -3.99 68.26 -49.86
N ALA A 2 -3.98 67.15 -50.60
CA ALA A 2 -4.70 65.94 -50.17
C ALA A 2 -3.86 65.23 -49.10
N VAL A 3 -4.48 64.89 -47.96
CA VAL A 3 -3.86 64.11 -46.88
C VAL A 3 -4.41 62.70 -47.01
N THR A 4 -3.56 61.74 -47.35
CA THR A 4 -3.90 60.32 -47.29
C THR A 4 -3.46 59.78 -45.93
N SER A 5 -4.41 59.40 -45.09
CA SER A 5 -4.14 58.64 -43.87
C SER A 5 -4.04 57.16 -44.22
N ILE A 6 -2.91 56.53 -43.90
CA ILE A 6 -2.80 55.07 -43.88
C ILE A 6 -3.15 54.62 -42.46
N THR A 7 -4.21 53.85 -42.32
CA THR A 7 -4.54 53.13 -41.09
C THR A 7 -3.97 51.72 -41.21
N ASP A 8 -2.98 51.43 -40.39
CA ASP A 8 -2.44 50.08 -40.25
C ASP A 8 -3.44 49.19 -39.50
N SER A 9 -3.54 47.93 -39.91
CA SER A 9 -4.40 46.94 -39.24
C SER A 9 -3.53 46.14 -38.28
N PRO A 10 -3.87 46.03 -37.00
CA PRO A 10 -3.05 45.28 -36.04
C PRO A 10 -3.02 43.79 -36.40
N ASP A 11 -1.81 43.24 -36.51
CA ASP A 11 -1.59 41.81 -36.65
C ASP A 11 -1.79 41.10 -35.30
N THR A 12 -2.39 39.91 -35.34
CA THR A 12 -2.65 39.11 -34.14
C THR A 12 -1.72 37.90 -34.09
N THR A 13 -0.96 37.80 -33.01
CA THR A 13 -0.16 36.61 -32.68
C THR A 13 -0.86 35.82 -31.58
N GLY A 14 -1.17 34.55 -31.85
CA GLY A 14 -1.69 33.63 -30.84
C GLY A 14 -0.56 32.91 -30.10
N VAL A 15 -0.75 32.60 -28.82
CA VAL A 15 0.10 31.63 -28.10
C VAL A 15 -0.74 30.47 -27.57
N SER A 16 -0.35 29.23 -27.89
CA SER A 16 -0.98 28.01 -27.42
C SER A 16 -0.05 27.24 -26.48
N LEU A 17 -0.63 26.35 -25.66
CA LEU A 17 0.10 25.48 -24.74
C LEU A 17 -0.23 24.03 -25.04
N THR A 18 0.79 23.18 -25.09
CA THR A 18 0.63 21.73 -25.23
C THR A 18 1.49 20.98 -24.22
N ALA A 19 1.09 19.75 -23.91
CA ALA A 19 1.84 18.78 -23.13
C ALA A 19 1.49 17.36 -23.65
N ALA A 20 2.25 16.35 -23.22
CA ALA A 20 1.91 14.95 -23.51
C ALA A 20 0.56 14.58 -22.85
N GLY A 21 -0.23 13.74 -23.50
CA GLY A 21 -1.55 13.33 -22.98
C GLY A 21 -1.48 12.38 -21.78
N ALA A 22 -0.38 11.62 -21.65
CA ALA A 22 -0.14 10.75 -20.51
C ALA A 22 1.36 10.61 -20.24
N VAL A 23 1.71 10.47 -18.96
CA VAL A 23 3.05 10.16 -18.46
C VAL A 23 2.93 9.23 -17.23
N GLY A 24 3.98 8.49 -16.90
CA GLY A 24 4.03 7.71 -15.66
C GLY A 24 4.37 8.55 -14.43
N GLU A 25 4.07 8.03 -13.25
CA GLU A 25 4.71 8.48 -12.01
C GLU A 25 6.24 8.37 -12.08
N GLY A 26 6.95 9.24 -11.36
CA GLY A 26 8.40 9.38 -11.41
C GLY A 26 8.94 9.96 -12.73
N GLY A 27 8.05 10.37 -13.64
CA GLY A 27 8.37 11.00 -14.91
C GLY A 27 8.37 12.54 -14.83
N SER A 28 8.19 13.17 -15.99
CA SER A 28 8.07 14.61 -16.09
C SER A 28 7.14 15.03 -17.23
N ILE A 29 6.51 16.18 -17.05
CA ILE A 29 5.65 16.84 -18.04
C ILE A 29 6.47 17.93 -18.71
N THR A 30 6.62 17.85 -20.03
CA THR A 30 7.18 18.94 -20.83
C THR A 30 6.04 19.79 -21.38
N TYR A 31 5.93 21.03 -20.89
CA TYR A 31 5.01 22.01 -21.44
C TYR A 31 5.70 22.78 -22.57
N THR A 32 5.00 22.95 -23.70
CA THR A 32 5.48 23.71 -24.85
C THR A 32 4.52 24.86 -25.15
N ALA A 33 5.02 26.09 -25.10
CA ALA A 33 4.29 27.25 -25.60
C ALA A 33 4.65 27.49 -27.06
N THR A 34 3.65 27.71 -27.92
CA THR A 34 3.84 27.92 -29.37
C THR A 34 3.17 29.21 -29.82
N LEU A 35 3.95 30.12 -30.41
CA LEU A 35 3.48 31.33 -31.06
C LEU A 35 3.13 31.06 -32.52
N THR A 36 2.12 31.76 -33.06
CA THR A 36 1.81 31.74 -34.50
C THR A 36 2.83 32.53 -35.34
N ASN A 37 3.62 33.41 -34.71
CA ASN A 37 4.60 34.28 -35.35
C ASN A 37 5.90 34.31 -34.53
N PRO A 38 7.09 34.44 -35.15
CA PRO A 38 8.35 34.54 -34.41
C PRO A 38 8.39 35.78 -33.50
N ALA A 39 8.93 35.62 -32.29
CA ALA A 39 9.04 36.70 -31.33
C ALA A 39 10.09 37.75 -31.75
N GLY A 40 9.77 39.04 -31.71
CA GLY A 40 10.75 40.12 -31.95
C GLY A 40 11.66 40.38 -30.75
N THR A 41 11.15 40.17 -29.54
CA THR A 41 11.87 40.15 -28.26
C THR A 41 11.44 38.92 -27.46
N PRO A 42 12.12 38.53 -26.37
CA PRO A 42 11.67 37.38 -25.58
C PRO A 42 10.20 37.52 -25.12
N VAL A 43 9.46 36.41 -25.17
CA VAL A 43 8.11 36.30 -24.60
C VAL A 43 8.19 35.49 -23.32
N THR A 44 7.60 36.01 -22.25
CA THR A 44 7.42 35.31 -20.99
C THR A 44 5.98 34.81 -20.90
N VAL A 45 5.82 33.49 -20.81
CA VAL A 45 4.51 32.82 -20.64
C VAL A 45 4.46 32.24 -19.23
N THR A 46 3.52 32.70 -18.41
CA THR A 46 3.27 32.17 -17.06
C THR A 46 2.13 31.17 -17.11
N LEU A 47 2.30 30.04 -16.45
CA LEU A 47 1.33 28.95 -16.39
C LEU A 47 0.58 28.93 -15.04
N SER A 48 -0.58 28.28 -15.01
CA SER A 48 -1.40 28.17 -13.79
C SER A 48 -0.75 27.38 -12.66
N ASN A 49 0.23 26.51 -12.97
CA ASN A 49 1.04 25.79 -11.99
C ASN A 49 2.25 26.62 -11.48
N GLY A 50 2.36 27.90 -11.85
CA GLY A 50 3.45 28.80 -11.47
C GLY A 50 4.72 28.67 -12.32
N SER A 51 4.79 27.71 -13.24
CA SER A 51 5.93 27.58 -14.15
C SER A 51 5.98 28.73 -15.15
N VAL A 52 7.19 29.07 -15.60
CA VAL A 52 7.44 30.11 -16.59
C VAL A 52 8.14 29.51 -17.80
N ILE A 53 7.58 29.74 -18.98
CA ILE A 53 8.21 29.43 -20.26
C ILE A 53 8.74 30.73 -20.87
N THR A 54 10.01 30.73 -21.28
CA THR A 54 10.59 31.80 -22.09
C THR A 54 10.67 31.34 -23.54
N ILE A 55 10.08 32.12 -24.44
CA ILE A 55 10.28 31.98 -25.88
C ILE A 55 11.28 33.05 -26.30
N GLU A 56 12.47 32.62 -26.70
CA GLU A 56 13.56 33.52 -27.09
C GLU A 56 13.23 34.34 -28.35
N ALA A 57 13.90 35.49 -28.50
CA ALA A 57 13.77 36.31 -29.71
C ALA A 57 14.12 35.48 -30.97
N GLY A 58 13.35 35.70 -32.04
CA GLY A 58 13.43 34.97 -33.31
C GLY A 58 12.86 33.54 -33.26
N LYS A 59 12.32 33.08 -32.12
CA LYS A 59 11.72 31.74 -31.97
C LYS A 59 10.20 31.82 -31.91
N THR A 60 9.57 30.68 -32.18
CA THR A 60 8.13 30.47 -32.02
C THR A 60 7.80 29.55 -30.85
N THR A 61 8.80 28.87 -30.28
CA THR A 61 8.57 27.88 -29.22
C THR A 61 9.52 28.07 -28.05
N GLY A 62 9.01 27.72 -26.87
CA GLY A 62 9.75 27.60 -25.63
C GLY A 62 9.17 26.46 -24.81
N THR A 63 9.96 25.89 -23.92
CA THR A 63 9.54 24.76 -23.09
C THR A 63 9.92 24.95 -21.63
N VAL A 64 9.19 24.25 -20.77
CA VAL A 64 9.56 24.03 -19.35
C VAL A 64 9.23 22.60 -18.98
N VAL A 65 10.06 22.00 -18.13
CA VAL A 65 9.87 20.65 -17.61
C VAL A 65 9.45 20.73 -16.15
N VAL A 66 8.43 19.96 -15.79
CA VAL A 66 7.91 19.85 -14.42
C VAL A 66 7.83 18.37 -14.07
N ASP A 67 8.48 17.96 -12.98
CA ASP A 67 8.45 16.57 -12.54
C ASP A 67 7.05 16.18 -12.06
N THR A 68 6.67 14.90 -12.27
CA THR A 68 5.45 14.34 -11.70
C THR A 68 5.68 13.88 -10.25
N GLN A 69 4.62 13.41 -9.60
CA GLN A 69 4.75 12.72 -8.31
C GLN A 69 5.75 11.55 -8.45
N ALA A 70 6.55 11.31 -7.41
CA ALA A 70 7.50 10.20 -7.40
C ALA A 70 6.77 8.86 -7.46
N ASN A 71 7.34 7.90 -8.18
CA ASN A 71 6.80 6.55 -8.26
C ASN A 71 6.76 5.89 -6.89
N ASP A 72 5.63 5.29 -6.53
CA ASP A 72 5.47 4.51 -5.31
C ASP A 72 4.81 3.15 -5.57
N VAL A 73 4.21 2.56 -4.53
CA VAL A 73 3.56 1.24 -4.58
C VAL A 73 2.05 1.36 -4.35
N TYR A 74 1.49 2.56 -4.51
CA TYR A 74 0.09 2.83 -4.25
C TYR A 74 -0.68 3.24 -5.51
N VAL A 75 -1.93 2.79 -5.59
CA VAL A 75 -2.87 3.27 -6.61
C VAL A 75 -3.24 4.73 -6.31
N ASN A 76 -2.66 5.67 -7.03
CA ASN A 76 -2.77 7.11 -6.76
C ASN A 76 -2.74 7.98 -8.04
N GLY A 77 -2.93 7.37 -9.22
CA GLY A 77 -2.95 8.06 -10.50
C GLY A 77 -3.85 9.29 -10.52
N SER A 78 -3.42 10.31 -11.27
CA SER A 78 -4.05 11.64 -11.23
C SER A 78 -4.10 12.30 -12.60
N THR A 79 -4.71 13.48 -12.68
CA THR A 79 -4.75 14.29 -13.91
C THR A 79 -4.35 15.72 -13.60
N VAL A 80 -3.34 16.22 -14.32
CA VAL A 80 -2.87 17.60 -14.20
C VAL A 80 -3.42 18.41 -15.37
N THR A 81 -3.99 19.56 -15.04
CA THR A 81 -4.53 20.52 -16.01
C THR A 81 -3.83 21.85 -15.83
N THR A 82 -3.17 22.33 -16.89
CA THR A 82 -2.38 23.58 -16.86
C THR A 82 -2.83 24.52 -17.97
N THR A 83 -3.04 25.78 -17.64
CA THR A 83 -3.42 26.85 -18.60
C THR A 83 -2.36 27.94 -18.63
N ILE A 84 -2.40 28.77 -19.67
CA ILE A 84 -1.65 30.03 -19.70
C ILE A 84 -2.41 31.06 -18.85
N THR A 85 -1.75 31.65 -17.87
CA THR A 85 -2.31 32.74 -17.03
C THR A 85 -1.95 34.11 -17.56
N SER A 86 -0.76 34.27 -18.12
CA SER A 86 -0.34 35.50 -18.80
C SER A 86 0.75 35.22 -19.83
N ALA A 87 0.76 35.99 -20.93
CA ALA A 87 1.89 36.06 -21.85
C ALA A 87 2.22 37.52 -22.16
N THR A 88 3.49 37.90 -22.03
CA THR A 88 3.96 39.28 -22.20
C THR A 88 5.29 39.32 -22.95
N GLY A 89 5.55 40.40 -23.70
CA GLY A 89 6.79 40.58 -24.46
C GLY A 89 6.56 40.34 -25.96
N GLY A 90 7.57 39.85 -26.67
CA GLY A 90 7.45 39.49 -28.08
C GLY A 90 7.50 40.64 -29.07
N ASN A 91 7.26 41.89 -28.64
CA ASN A 91 7.15 43.06 -29.52
C ASN A 91 6.09 42.85 -30.62
N PHE A 92 4.93 42.31 -30.25
CA PHE A 92 3.77 42.13 -31.13
C PHE A 92 2.77 43.28 -30.96
N GLU A 93 2.01 43.58 -32.01
CA GLU A 93 0.90 44.53 -31.98
C GLU A 93 -0.24 44.03 -31.09
N ASN A 94 -0.55 42.73 -31.18
CA ASN A 94 -1.56 42.05 -30.38
C ASN A 94 -1.16 40.60 -30.07
N LEU A 95 -0.89 40.28 -28.80
CA LEU A 95 -0.60 38.93 -28.33
C LEU A 95 -1.81 38.35 -27.59
N VAL A 96 -2.33 37.21 -28.07
CA VAL A 96 -3.55 36.59 -27.55
C VAL A 96 -3.23 35.19 -27.01
N PRO A 97 -3.21 35.00 -25.67
CA PRO A 97 -3.11 33.68 -25.07
C PRO A 97 -4.34 32.82 -25.30
N SER A 98 -4.13 31.56 -25.67
CA SER A 98 -5.17 30.54 -25.67
C SER A 98 -5.60 30.22 -24.24
N THR A 99 -6.91 30.02 -24.06
CA THR A 99 -7.49 29.55 -22.80
C THR A 99 -7.62 28.02 -22.74
N THR A 100 -7.26 27.32 -23.82
CA THR A 100 -7.33 25.85 -23.86
C THR A 100 -6.29 25.25 -22.91
N PRO A 101 -6.70 24.39 -21.96
CA PRO A 101 -5.76 23.74 -21.06
C PRO A 101 -4.93 22.67 -21.78
N ALA A 102 -3.67 22.54 -21.36
CA ALA A 102 -2.90 21.33 -21.56
C ALA A 102 -3.25 20.34 -20.45
N VAL A 103 -3.69 19.15 -20.84
CA VAL A 103 -4.13 18.09 -19.91
C VAL A 103 -3.19 16.90 -20.05
N THR A 104 -2.70 16.41 -18.91
CA THR A 104 -1.82 15.25 -18.83
C THR A 104 -2.32 14.32 -17.74
N SER A 105 -2.62 13.07 -18.11
CA SER A 105 -2.88 12.01 -17.15
C SER A 105 -1.56 11.47 -16.59
N ILE A 106 -1.47 11.32 -15.27
CA ILE A 106 -0.36 10.65 -14.60
C ILE A 106 -0.84 9.25 -14.25
N THR A 107 -0.21 8.23 -14.83
CA THR A 107 -0.56 6.83 -14.64
C THR A 107 0.41 6.16 -13.69
N ASP A 108 -0.10 5.28 -12.83
CA ASP A 108 0.73 4.47 -11.93
C ASP A 108 1.65 3.55 -12.71
N SER A 109 2.85 3.32 -12.17
CA SER A 109 3.72 2.25 -12.65
C SER A 109 3.35 0.94 -11.97
N PRO A 110 3.55 -0.21 -12.64
CA PRO A 110 3.21 -1.50 -12.04
C PRO A 110 4.26 -1.94 -11.02
N ASP A 111 4.05 -1.58 -9.76
CA ASP A 111 4.87 -2.00 -8.64
C ASP A 111 4.24 -3.17 -7.86
N THR A 112 5.07 -4.00 -7.21
CA THR A 112 4.61 -5.21 -6.53
C THR A 112 4.96 -5.20 -5.04
N THR A 113 3.96 -5.50 -4.23
CA THR A 113 4.10 -5.73 -2.78
C THR A 113 3.86 -7.20 -2.46
N GLY A 114 4.83 -7.84 -1.81
CA GLY A 114 4.70 -9.20 -1.30
C GLY A 114 4.07 -9.22 0.09
N LEU A 115 3.33 -10.28 0.41
CA LEU A 115 2.80 -10.56 1.75
C LEU A 115 3.18 -11.98 2.19
N THR A 116 3.82 -12.11 3.36
CA THR A 116 4.18 -13.42 3.95
C THR A 116 3.42 -13.66 5.24
N LEU A 117 3.30 -14.94 5.62
CA LEU A 117 2.71 -15.39 6.88
C LEU A 117 3.70 -16.27 7.63
N THR A 118 3.90 -15.99 8.91
CA THR A 118 4.66 -16.84 9.84
C THR A 118 3.81 -17.17 11.06
N ALA A 119 4.20 -18.20 11.80
CA ALA A 119 3.60 -18.60 13.06
C ALA A 119 4.68 -18.92 14.09
N THR A 120 4.32 -18.96 15.37
CA THR A 120 5.16 -19.53 16.43
C THR A 120 5.57 -20.96 16.03
N GLY A 121 6.87 -21.29 15.99
CA GLY A 121 7.32 -22.57 15.44
C GLY A 121 6.94 -23.80 16.26
N SER A 122 6.96 -23.69 17.59
CA SER A 122 6.48 -24.75 18.48
C SER A 122 5.96 -24.18 19.79
N VAL A 123 4.96 -24.85 20.35
CA VAL A 123 4.30 -24.52 21.63
C VAL A 123 3.92 -25.81 22.35
N VAL A 124 3.69 -25.74 23.65
CA VAL A 124 3.09 -26.82 24.43
C VAL A 124 1.56 -26.67 24.40
N GLU A 125 0.82 -27.76 24.60
CA GLU A 125 -0.62 -27.70 24.87
C GLU A 125 -0.95 -26.70 26.00
N GLY A 126 -2.08 -26.00 25.89
CA GLY A 126 -2.45 -24.88 26.76
C GLY A 126 -1.71 -23.56 26.47
N GLY A 127 -0.86 -23.52 25.45
CA GLY A 127 -0.19 -22.32 24.95
C GLY A 127 -1.01 -21.53 23.91
N SER A 128 -0.31 -20.70 23.14
CA SER A 128 -0.92 -19.87 22.09
C SER A 128 -0.02 -19.75 20.87
N ILE A 129 -0.62 -19.80 19.68
CA ILE A 129 0.05 -19.56 18.40
C ILE A 129 -0.12 -18.08 18.04
N THR A 130 1.00 -17.38 17.80
CA THR A 130 0.97 -16.04 17.22
C THR A 130 1.21 -16.15 15.71
N TYR A 131 0.23 -15.74 14.92
CA TYR A 131 0.38 -15.59 13.48
C TYR A 131 0.79 -14.16 13.15
N THR A 132 1.80 -13.99 12.31
CA THR A 132 2.31 -12.68 11.88
C THR A 132 2.24 -12.57 10.37
N ALA A 133 1.53 -11.57 9.88
CA ALA A 133 1.51 -11.21 8.47
C ALA A 133 2.51 -10.07 8.21
N THR A 134 3.33 -10.16 7.16
CA THR A 134 4.37 -9.18 6.86
C THR A 134 4.36 -8.78 5.39
N LEU A 135 4.21 -7.48 5.12
CA LEU A 135 4.28 -6.85 3.80
C LEU A 135 5.73 -6.44 3.49
N SER A 136 6.10 -6.46 2.20
CA SER A 136 7.38 -5.91 1.73
C SER A 136 7.40 -4.38 1.68
N ASN A 137 6.23 -3.73 1.62
CA ASN A 137 6.07 -2.28 1.62
C ASN A 137 5.01 -1.87 2.65
N PRO A 138 5.08 -0.66 3.23
CA PRO A 138 4.07 -0.17 4.15
C PRO A 138 2.68 -0.13 3.49
N ALA A 139 1.62 -0.37 4.27
CA ALA A 139 0.26 -0.32 3.77
C ALA A 139 -0.21 1.14 3.57
N GLY A 140 -0.77 1.49 2.41
CA GLY A 140 -1.34 2.82 2.16
C GLY A 140 -2.68 3.02 2.88
N THR A 141 -3.46 1.94 2.97
CA THR A 141 -4.69 1.82 3.78
C THR A 141 -4.63 0.52 4.59
N PRO A 142 -5.45 0.32 5.63
CA PRO A 142 -5.41 -0.92 6.39
C PRO A 142 -5.58 -2.16 5.50
N VAL A 143 -4.77 -3.19 5.72
CA VAL A 143 -4.88 -4.49 5.04
C VAL A 143 -5.56 -5.48 5.99
N THR A 144 -6.58 -6.18 5.49
CA THR A 144 -7.19 -7.31 6.18
C THR A 144 -6.71 -8.60 5.53
N VAL A 145 -6.13 -9.50 6.33
CA VAL A 145 -5.63 -10.81 5.90
C VAL A 145 -6.47 -11.89 6.57
N THR A 146 -7.14 -12.71 5.77
CA THR A 146 -7.94 -13.84 6.24
C THR A 146 -7.10 -15.12 6.16
N LEU A 147 -7.10 -15.90 7.23
CA LEU A 147 -6.35 -17.15 7.34
C LEU A 147 -7.26 -18.38 7.15
N SER A 148 -6.67 -19.53 6.80
CA SER A 148 -7.41 -20.79 6.60
C SER A 148 -8.07 -21.35 7.87
N ASN A 149 -7.60 -20.93 9.05
CA ASN A 149 -8.22 -21.27 10.33
C ASN A 149 -9.35 -20.28 10.74
N GLY A 150 -9.73 -19.35 9.85
CA GLY A 150 -10.78 -18.35 10.08
C GLY A 150 -10.31 -17.10 10.84
N SER A 151 -9.07 -17.06 11.32
CA SER A 151 -8.53 -15.87 11.99
C SER A 151 -8.30 -14.73 10.99
N VAL A 152 -8.35 -13.50 11.50
CA VAL A 152 -8.14 -12.28 10.73
C VAL A 152 -6.99 -11.49 11.33
N ILE A 153 -6.03 -11.10 10.50
CA ILE A 153 -4.97 -10.17 10.85
C ILE A 153 -5.26 -8.82 10.19
N THR A 154 -5.17 -7.74 10.96
CA THR A 154 -5.19 -6.38 10.43
C THR A 154 -3.77 -5.80 10.45
N ILE A 155 -3.31 -5.32 9.30
CA ILE A 155 -2.11 -4.48 9.20
C ILE A 155 -2.59 -3.05 9.04
N GLU A 156 -2.28 -2.19 9.99
CA GLU A 156 -2.72 -0.79 9.96
C GLU A 156 -2.05 0.00 8.83
N ALA A 157 -2.66 1.13 8.44
CA ALA A 157 -2.05 2.06 7.49
C ALA A 157 -0.67 2.54 8.00
N GLY A 158 0.30 2.65 7.10
CA GLY A 158 1.68 2.99 7.36
C GLY A 158 2.50 1.88 8.02
N LYS A 159 1.93 0.70 8.29
CA LYS A 159 2.64 -0.45 8.88
C LYS A 159 2.93 -1.52 7.83
N THR A 160 3.92 -2.35 8.14
CA THR A 160 4.29 -3.52 7.33
C THR A 160 3.87 -4.83 7.98
N SER A 161 3.40 -4.83 9.22
CA SER A 161 3.06 -6.06 9.91
C SER A 161 1.86 -5.93 10.83
N GLY A 162 1.17 -7.05 11.02
CA GLY A 162 0.06 -7.24 11.94
C GLY A 162 0.11 -8.66 12.49
N THR A 163 -0.53 -8.87 13.64
CA THR A 163 -0.55 -10.17 14.31
C THR A 163 -1.94 -10.56 14.79
N VAL A 164 -2.16 -11.85 14.98
CA VAL A 164 -3.30 -12.40 15.71
C VAL A 164 -2.83 -13.57 16.55
N VAL A 165 -3.40 -13.72 17.74
CA VAL A 165 -3.09 -14.81 18.67
C VAL A 165 -4.28 -15.76 18.72
N VAL A 166 -4.00 -17.06 18.65
CA VAL A 166 -4.98 -18.14 18.72
C VAL A 166 -4.51 -19.15 19.75
N ASP A 167 -5.37 -19.50 20.71
CA ASP A 167 -5.05 -20.48 21.74
C ASP A 167 -4.96 -21.89 21.15
N THR A 168 -4.05 -22.72 21.68
CA THR A 168 -4.02 -24.15 21.38
C THR A 168 -5.06 -24.90 22.22
N PRO A 169 -5.33 -26.19 21.94
CA PRO A 169 -6.12 -27.03 22.84
C PRO A 169 -5.62 -26.92 24.29
N VAL A 170 -6.53 -27.05 25.25
CA VAL A 170 -6.21 -26.98 26.67
C VAL A 170 -5.46 -28.24 27.10
N ASN A 171 -4.49 -28.10 28.01
CA ASN A 171 -3.73 -29.26 28.50
C ASN A 171 -4.65 -30.35 29.05
N ASP A 172 -4.41 -31.60 28.64
CA ASP A 172 -5.04 -32.77 29.21
C ASP A 172 -4.03 -33.90 29.51
N VAL A 173 -4.51 -34.98 30.13
CA VAL A 173 -3.65 -36.08 30.58
C VAL A 173 -3.30 -37.08 29.48
N TYR A 174 -3.82 -36.89 28.26
CA TYR A 174 -3.69 -37.82 27.16
C TYR A 174 -2.63 -37.35 26.18
N VAL A 175 -1.78 -38.28 25.72
CA VAL A 175 -0.72 -37.97 24.76
C VAL A 175 -1.31 -37.56 23.41
N ASN A 176 -1.31 -36.26 23.11
CA ASN A 176 -2.10 -35.72 21.99
C ASN A 176 -1.38 -34.72 21.06
N GLY A 177 -0.05 -34.68 21.08
CA GLY A 177 0.76 -33.78 20.25
C GLY A 177 0.34 -33.72 18.77
N SER A 178 0.38 -32.53 18.17
CA SER A 178 -0.17 -32.27 16.84
C SER A 178 0.63 -31.22 16.05
N THR A 179 0.30 -31.05 14.77
CA THR A 179 0.87 -29.98 13.93
C THR A 179 -0.27 -29.20 13.28
N VAL A 180 -0.23 -27.88 13.45
CA VAL A 180 -1.18 -26.95 12.84
C VAL A 180 -0.51 -26.26 11.66
N THR A 181 -1.20 -26.26 10.52
CA THR A 181 -0.78 -25.60 9.29
C THR A 181 -1.81 -24.55 8.91
N THR A 182 -1.38 -23.33 8.60
CA THR A 182 -2.27 -22.21 8.28
C THR A 182 -1.75 -21.43 7.08
N THR A 183 -2.63 -21.09 6.15
CA THR A 183 -2.32 -20.33 4.94
C THR A 183 -3.12 -19.03 4.88
N ILE A 184 -2.70 -18.10 4.03
CA ILE A 184 -3.50 -16.93 3.66
C ILE A 184 -4.57 -17.40 2.66
N THR A 185 -5.83 -17.06 2.91
CA THR A 185 -6.96 -17.40 2.04
C THR A 185 -7.57 -16.19 1.34
N GLY A 186 -7.34 -14.98 1.86
CA GLY A 186 -7.79 -13.75 1.22
C GLY A 186 -7.12 -12.51 1.79
N THR A 187 -7.02 -11.47 0.97
CA THR A 187 -6.52 -10.15 1.35
C THR A 187 -7.40 -9.06 0.77
N THR A 188 -7.59 -7.97 1.51
CA THR A 188 -8.28 -6.77 1.04
C THR A 188 -7.61 -5.52 1.60
N GLY A 189 -7.75 -4.37 0.92
CA GLY A 189 -7.16 -3.10 1.33
C GLY A 189 -5.72 -2.90 0.88
N GLY A 190 -4.95 -2.09 1.60
CA GLY A 190 -3.53 -1.81 1.31
C GLY A 190 -3.27 -0.68 0.32
N ASN A 191 -4.20 -0.42 -0.59
CA ASN A 191 -4.06 0.53 -1.71
C ASN A 191 -2.88 0.23 -2.65
N PHE A 192 -2.43 -1.02 -2.74
CA PHE A 192 -1.29 -1.40 -3.61
C PHE A 192 -1.71 -1.55 -5.07
N GLU A 193 -0.83 -1.27 -6.05
CA GLU A 193 -1.12 -1.59 -7.47
C GLU A 193 -1.16 -3.10 -7.70
N ASN A 194 -0.26 -3.84 -7.05
CA ASN A 194 -0.23 -5.30 -7.07
C ASN A 194 0.21 -5.90 -5.73
N LEU A 195 -0.72 -6.54 -5.03
CA LEU A 195 -0.45 -7.30 -3.80
C LEU A 195 -0.35 -8.80 -4.11
N VAL A 196 0.76 -9.43 -3.76
CA VAL A 196 1.04 -10.85 -3.99
C VAL A 196 1.21 -11.59 -2.66
N PRO A 197 0.17 -12.28 -2.17
CA PRO A 197 0.28 -13.15 -1.01
C PRO A 197 1.11 -14.41 -1.30
N SER A 198 1.94 -14.78 -0.34
CA SER A 198 2.67 -16.04 -0.33
C SER A 198 1.70 -17.22 -0.17
N THR A 199 1.98 -18.31 -0.88
CA THR A 199 1.28 -19.59 -0.75
C THR A 199 1.95 -20.53 0.25
N THR A 200 3.10 -20.13 0.83
CA THR A 200 3.82 -20.93 1.83
C THR A 200 3.00 -20.99 3.12
N PRO A 201 2.67 -22.20 3.62
CA PRO A 201 1.96 -22.32 4.89
C PRO A 201 2.84 -21.97 6.09
N ALA A 202 2.26 -21.32 7.08
CA ALA A 202 2.83 -21.19 8.42
C ALA A 202 2.53 -22.46 9.23
N VAL A 203 3.53 -22.99 9.91
CA VAL A 203 3.46 -24.30 10.59
C VAL A 203 3.86 -24.14 12.05
N THR A 204 3.08 -24.76 12.93
CA THR A 204 3.36 -24.83 14.37
C THR A 204 3.24 -26.27 14.85
N THR A 205 4.26 -26.75 15.55
CA THR A 205 4.21 -28.04 16.25
C THR A 205 3.75 -27.84 17.69
N ILE A 206 2.66 -28.50 18.07
CA ILE A 206 2.13 -28.51 19.43
C ILE A 206 2.64 -29.78 20.11
N SER A 207 3.50 -29.63 21.11
CA SER A 207 3.98 -30.75 21.91
C SER A 207 3.03 -31.01 23.08
N ASP A 208 2.83 -32.29 23.35
CA ASP A 208 2.17 -32.80 24.54
C ASP A 208 2.85 -32.30 25.83
N SER A 209 2.06 -32.04 26.86
CA SER A 209 2.58 -31.76 28.19
C SER A 209 2.62 -33.07 29.01
N VAL A 210 3.59 -33.18 29.93
CA VAL A 210 3.73 -34.40 30.73
C VAL A 210 2.94 -34.24 32.03
N ASP A 211 1.84 -34.98 32.13
CA ASP A 211 1.01 -35.02 33.33
C ASP A 211 1.29 -36.26 34.19
N ALA A 212 1.55 -36.03 35.49
CA ALA A 212 1.81 -37.11 36.43
C ALA A 212 0.51 -37.56 37.12
N THR A 213 0.08 -38.79 36.85
CA THR A 213 -1.04 -39.42 37.57
C THR A 213 -0.52 -40.20 38.77
N THR A 214 -0.99 -39.84 39.96
CA THR A 214 -0.65 -40.51 41.21
C THR A 214 -1.81 -41.38 41.68
N VAL A 215 -1.50 -42.48 42.35
CA VAL A 215 -2.47 -43.36 42.99
C VAL A 215 -2.34 -43.17 44.50
N THR A 216 -3.45 -42.88 45.18
CA THR A 216 -3.52 -42.86 46.64
C THR A 216 -4.30 -44.08 47.12
N LEU A 217 -3.74 -44.84 48.07
CA LEU A 217 -4.43 -45.95 48.72
C LEU A 217 -4.91 -45.48 50.09
N SER A 218 -6.19 -45.68 50.37
CA SER A 218 -6.78 -45.42 51.69
C SER A 218 -7.52 -46.65 52.18
N THR A 219 -7.61 -46.80 53.50
CA THR A 219 -8.48 -47.80 54.13
C THR A 219 -9.23 -47.12 55.26
N THR A 220 -10.48 -47.49 55.45
CA THR A 220 -11.29 -47.07 56.60
C THR A 220 -11.17 -48.05 57.77
N ASP A 221 -10.47 -49.16 57.59
CA ASP A 221 -10.27 -50.18 58.62
C ASP A 221 -9.25 -49.66 59.65
N THR A 222 -9.70 -49.35 60.87
CA THR A 222 -8.83 -48.85 61.95
C THR A 222 -8.22 -49.97 62.80
N ALA A 223 -8.76 -51.19 62.72
CA ALA A 223 -8.24 -52.41 63.36
C ALA A 223 -8.84 -53.65 62.68
N ILE A 224 -8.07 -54.73 62.59
CA ILE A 224 -8.55 -56.03 62.10
C ILE A 224 -8.18 -57.16 63.06
N THR A 225 -9.04 -58.18 63.16
CA THR A 225 -8.75 -59.42 63.89
C THR A 225 -8.03 -60.44 62.99
N GLU A 226 -7.37 -61.43 63.60
CA GLU A 226 -6.73 -62.52 62.87
C GLU A 226 -7.74 -63.24 61.96
N GLY A 227 -7.39 -63.40 60.67
CA GLY A 227 -8.27 -63.92 59.63
C GLY A 227 -9.23 -62.90 58.99
N GLY A 228 -9.18 -61.62 59.38
CA GLY A 228 -9.98 -60.54 58.79
C GLY A 228 -9.50 -60.07 57.42
N VAL A 229 -10.37 -59.36 56.69
CA VAL A 229 -10.08 -58.75 55.39
C VAL A 229 -9.89 -57.25 55.58
N ILE A 230 -8.81 -56.67 55.02
CA ILE A 230 -8.63 -55.23 54.88
C ILE A 230 -9.08 -54.83 53.48
N VAL A 231 -9.90 -53.78 53.38
CA VAL A 231 -10.27 -53.18 52.10
C VAL A 231 -9.47 -51.91 51.88
N TYR A 232 -8.77 -51.85 50.76
CA TYR A 232 -8.14 -50.62 50.28
C TYR A 232 -8.96 -50.02 49.14
N THR A 233 -9.17 -48.72 49.18
CA THR A 233 -9.67 -47.92 48.06
C THR A 233 -8.49 -47.21 47.41
N ALA A 234 -8.28 -47.48 46.13
CA ALA A 234 -7.34 -46.74 45.29
C ALA A 234 -8.05 -45.58 44.61
N THR A 235 -7.50 -44.38 44.70
CA THR A 235 -8.01 -43.18 44.02
C THR A 235 -6.89 -42.59 43.16
N LEU A 236 -7.19 -42.36 41.88
CA LEU A 236 -6.28 -41.69 40.94
C LEU A 236 -6.40 -40.16 41.06
N SER A 237 -5.30 -39.45 40.87
CA SER A 237 -5.31 -37.98 40.86
C SER A 237 -5.89 -37.37 39.59
N HIS A 238 -6.01 -38.16 38.52
CA HIS A 238 -6.65 -37.80 37.26
C HIS A 238 -7.55 -38.95 36.80
N GLU A 239 -8.57 -38.66 35.99
CA GLU A 239 -9.41 -39.71 35.40
C GLU A 239 -8.60 -40.58 34.43
N ALA A 240 -9.06 -41.82 34.21
CA ALA A 240 -8.40 -42.80 33.36
C ALA A 240 -8.79 -42.64 31.88
#